data_AF-A0A537VC62-F1
#
_entry.id   AF-A0A537VC62-F1
#
_cell.length_a   1.000
_cell.length_b   1.000
_cell.length_c   1.000
_cell.angle_alpha   90.00
_cell.angle_beta   90.00
_cell.angle_gamma   90.00
#
_symmetry.space_group_name_H-M   'P 1'
#
loop_
_entity.id
_entity.type
_entity.pdbx_description
1 polymer ?
#
loop_
_entity_poly.entity_id
_entity_poly.type
_entity_poly.pdbx_seq_one_letter_code
_entity_poly.pdbx_strand_id
1 'polypeptide(L)'
;MARAAFFDLDKTLVPGSSLFLLARGLYDRDFYRARDIARLAWGQVVFQAVGRESRAGMEKSRNAALEFVKGRQAEELRALGREIAEERVLPRVYPDIARIIVQHQEAGDETWLLTATPQELAEIVAGGLGMTGARGTISEVDDAGRYTGALVGEIAHGPAKAKIAEEIAGRRGIDMLGSAAYSDSINDLPLLESVGRPHAVNPDHQLRRVARSRGWPIHELRTRRRALLIGVPSTLGAAGLFGAGVGVGVWAARRRPRR
;
A
#
# COMPACT_ATOMS: atom_id res chain seq x y z
N MET A 1 0.30 -26.54 9.11
CA MET A 1 1.28 -25.70 8.40
C MET A 1 0.95 -24.24 8.69
N ALA A 2 1.92 -23.34 8.65
CA ALA A 2 1.65 -21.91 8.83
C ALA A 2 0.78 -21.41 7.66
N ARG A 3 -0.05 -20.39 7.88
CA ARG A 3 -0.87 -19.76 6.84
C ARG A 3 -0.51 -18.29 6.75
N ALA A 4 -0.87 -17.66 5.64
CA ALA A 4 -0.71 -16.23 5.46
C ALA A 4 -1.94 -15.57 4.84
N ALA A 5 -1.99 -14.26 4.98
CA ALA A 5 -2.88 -13.38 4.24
C ALA A 5 -2.05 -12.31 3.53
N PHE A 6 -2.17 -12.27 2.21
CA PHE A 6 -1.47 -11.33 1.34
C PHE A 6 -2.42 -10.19 0.94
N PHE A 7 -1.98 -8.94 1.12
CA PHE A 7 -2.81 -7.76 0.85
C PHE A 7 -2.13 -6.88 -0.18
N ASP A 8 -2.88 -6.43 -1.18
CA ASP A 8 -2.50 -5.29 -2.00
C ASP A 8 -2.75 -3.96 -1.27
N LEU A 9 -2.08 -2.87 -1.66
CA LEU A 9 -2.17 -1.56 -0.99
C LEU A 9 -3.17 -0.61 -1.64
N ASP A 10 -2.90 -0.17 -2.87
CA ASP A 10 -3.62 0.91 -3.54
C ASP A 10 -5.02 0.42 -3.94
N LYS A 11 -6.06 1.21 -3.64
CA LYS A 11 -7.49 0.86 -3.83
C LYS A 11 -7.99 -0.38 -3.04
N THR A 12 -7.08 -1.18 -2.46
CA THR A 12 -7.34 -2.32 -1.58
C THR A 12 -7.33 -1.93 -0.10
N LEU A 13 -6.17 -1.60 0.48
CA LEU A 13 -6.07 -1.10 1.87
C LEU A 13 -6.49 0.37 1.97
N VAL A 14 -6.11 1.19 1.00
CA VAL A 14 -6.33 2.64 1.01
C VAL A 14 -7.13 3.10 -0.23
N PRO A 15 -7.96 4.14 -0.12
CA PRO A 15 -8.62 4.74 -1.27
C PRO A 15 -7.61 5.43 -2.19
N GLY A 16 -7.62 5.06 -3.47
CA GLY A 16 -6.78 5.69 -4.50
C GLY A 16 -5.33 5.22 -4.45
N SER A 17 -4.41 6.06 -4.92
CA SER A 17 -2.98 5.74 -4.95
C SER A 17 -2.24 6.32 -3.74
N SER A 18 -1.54 5.47 -3.00
CA SER A 18 -0.66 5.86 -1.89
C SER A 18 0.56 6.64 -2.38
N LEU A 19 1.08 6.34 -3.57
CA LEU A 19 2.18 7.10 -4.17
C LEU A 19 1.76 8.54 -4.48
N PHE A 20 0.51 8.75 -4.90
CA PHE A 20 -0.04 10.10 -5.07
C PHE A 20 -0.11 10.87 -3.74
N LEU A 21 -0.55 10.20 -2.66
CA LEU A 21 -0.58 10.81 -1.32
C LEU A 21 0.83 11.16 -0.83
N LEU A 22 1.81 10.29 -1.10
CA LEU A 22 3.21 10.54 -0.80
C LEU A 22 3.75 11.75 -1.58
N ALA A 23 3.54 11.78 -2.90
CA ALA A 23 3.97 12.88 -3.75
C ALA A 23 3.37 14.22 -3.31
N ARG A 24 2.07 14.24 -2.95
CA ARG A 24 1.43 15.44 -2.40
C ARG A 24 2.03 15.86 -1.06
N GLY A 25 2.33 14.92 -0.17
CA GLY A 25 2.96 15.23 1.12
C GLY A 25 4.38 15.80 0.97
N LEU A 26 5.14 15.33 -0.02
CA LEU A 26 6.45 15.89 -0.37
C LEU A 26 6.32 17.30 -0.93
N TYR A 27 5.29 17.55 -1.76
CA TYR A 27 4.99 18.86 -2.30
C TYR A 27 4.64 19.88 -1.21
N ASP A 28 3.75 19.52 -0.27
CA ASP A 28 3.26 20.41 0.79
C ASP A 28 4.36 20.81 1.81
N ARG A 29 5.48 20.11 1.86
CA ARG A 29 6.59 20.34 2.81
C ARG A 29 7.71 21.23 2.22
N ASP A 30 7.47 21.89 1.09
CA ASP A 30 8.47 22.69 0.37
C ASP A 30 9.83 21.96 0.29
N PHE A 31 9.80 20.66 0.00
CA PHE A 31 11.01 19.82 -0.12
C PHE A 31 11.74 20.10 -1.45
N TYR A 32 11.91 21.39 -1.72
CA TYR A 32 12.30 22.01 -2.95
C TYR A 32 13.29 23.13 -2.62
N ARG A 33 14.59 22.88 -2.86
CA ARG A 33 15.62 23.93 -2.97
C ARG A 33 15.36 24.72 -4.26
N ALA A 34 15.94 25.91 -4.43
CA ALA A 34 15.72 26.78 -5.61
C ALA A 34 15.88 26.11 -7.01
N ARG A 35 16.60 24.98 -7.09
CA ARG A 35 16.72 24.12 -8.29
C ARG A 35 15.47 23.29 -8.63
N ASP A 36 14.49 23.22 -7.74
CA ASP A 36 13.28 22.41 -7.87
C ASP A 36 12.13 23.17 -8.56
N ILE A 37 12.29 24.46 -8.87
CA ILE A 37 11.32 25.25 -9.66
C ILE A 37 11.19 24.69 -11.10
N ALA A 38 12.27 24.14 -11.68
CA ALA A 38 12.20 23.40 -12.94
C ALA A 38 11.46 22.05 -12.81
N ARG A 39 11.36 21.49 -11.59
CA ARG A 39 10.66 20.23 -11.29
C ARG A 39 9.18 20.44 -10.93
N LEU A 40 8.74 21.64 -10.56
CA LEU A 40 7.32 21.97 -10.41
C LEU A 40 6.56 21.82 -11.74
N ALA A 41 7.20 22.15 -12.87
CA ALA A 41 6.68 21.87 -14.21
C ALA A 41 6.47 20.35 -14.44
N TRP A 42 7.32 19.50 -13.83
CA TRP A 42 7.20 18.06 -13.87
C TRP A 42 6.11 17.50 -12.94
N GLY A 43 5.88 18.13 -11.77
CA GLY A 43 4.77 17.79 -10.88
C GLY A 43 3.40 17.93 -11.56
N GLN A 44 3.25 18.94 -12.41
CA GLN A 44 2.06 19.11 -13.24
C GLN A 44 1.93 18.01 -14.32
N VAL A 45 3.04 17.55 -14.87
CA VAL A 45 3.08 16.43 -15.84
C VAL A 45 2.77 15.08 -15.18
N VAL A 46 3.34 14.80 -13.99
CA VAL A 46 3.03 13.60 -13.21
C VAL A 46 1.57 13.60 -12.76
N PHE A 47 1.04 14.74 -12.30
CA PHE A 47 -0.37 14.90 -11.96
C PHE A 47 -1.30 14.57 -13.13
N GLN A 48 -0.95 15.00 -14.35
CA GLN A 48 -1.70 14.67 -15.56
C GLN A 48 -1.47 13.23 -16.07
N ALA A 49 -0.30 12.63 -15.82
CA ALA A 49 0.05 11.29 -16.28
C ALA A 49 -0.51 10.16 -15.39
N VAL A 50 -0.57 10.37 -14.07
CA VAL A 50 -1.06 9.41 -13.07
C VAL A 50 -2.56 9.09 -13.24
N GLY A 51 -3.29 9.90 -14.01
CA GLY A 51 -4.72 9.71 -14.30
C GLY A 51 -5.07 8.66 -15.37
N ARG A 52 -4.11 7.93 -15.97
CA ARG A 52 -4.40 7.01 -17.09
C ARG A 52 -3.88 5.58 -16.85
N GLU A 53 -4.82 4.65 -16.65
CA GLU A 53 -4.62 3.19 -16.55
C GLU A 53 -4.20 2.55 -17.90
N SER A 54 -3.05 2.93 -18.45
CA SER A 54 -2.43 2.24 -19.59
C SER A 54 -1.01 1.79 -19.24
N ARG A 55 -0.56 0.64 -19.74
CA ARG A 55 0.82 0.14 -19.52
C ARG A 55 1.88 1.20 -19.83
N ALA A 56 1.75 1.88 -20.97
CA ALA A 56 2.65 2.97 -21.37
C ALA A 56 2.58 4.19 -20.43
N GLY A 57 1.41 4.50 -19.86
CA GLY A 57 1.24 5.56 -18.87
C GLY A 57 1.88 5.21 -17.52
N MET A 58 1.78 3.94 -17.11
CA MET A 58 2.44 3.45 -15.88
C MET A 58 3.97 3.48 -16.01
N GLU A 59 4.53 3.04 -17.14
CA GLU A 59 5.98 3.09 -17.38
C GLU A 59 6.52 4.52 -17.40
N LYS A 60 5.81 5.45 -18.07
CA LYS A 60 6.19 6.87 -18.07
C LYS A 60 6.12 7.49 -16.67
N SER A 61 5.05 7.21 -15.93
CA SER A 61 4.89 7.71 -14.56
C SER A 61 5.95 7.16 -13.61
N ARG A 62 6.31 5.88 -13.77
CA ARG A 62 7.41 5.24 -13.06
C ARG A 62 8.74 5.92 -13.34
N ASN A 63 9.12 6.05 -14.62
CA ASN A 63 10.39 6.65 -15.00
C ASN A 63 10.48 8.11 -14.50
N ALA A 64 9.36 8.83 -14.54
CA ALA A 64 9.23 10.16 -13.98
C ALA A 64 9.45 10.21 -12.45
N ALA A 65 8.95 9.22 -11.72
CA ALA A 65 9.17 9.10 -10.28
C ALA A 65 10.62 8.71 -9.93
N LEU A 66 11.24 7.81 -10.70
CA LEU A 66 12.63 7.39 -10.51
C LEU A 66 13.62 8.53 -10.78
N GLU A 67 13.42 9.29 -11.85
CA GLU A 67 14.22 10.49 -12.14
C GLU A 67 14.03 11.60 -11.08
N PHE A 68 12.85 11.67 -10.45
CA PHE A 68 12.61 12.63 -9.36
C PHE A 68 13.47 12.34 -8.12
N VAL A 69 13.64 11.05 -7.77
CA VAL A 69 14.40 10.63 -6.58
C VAL A 69 15.90 10.49 -6.85
N LYS A 70 16.31 10.37 -8.12
CA LYS A 70 17.70 10.19 -8.54
C LYS A 70 18.65 11.24 -7.93
N GLY A 71 19.76 10.76 -7.37
CA GLY A 71 20.81 11.53 -6.70
C GLY A 71 20.47 12.02 -5.28
N ARG A 72 19.23 11.79 -4.80
CA ARG A 72 18.82 12.15 -3.43
C ARG A 72 19.25 11.07 -2.44
N GLN A 73 19.53 11.47 -1.20
CA GLN A 73 19.84 10.53 -0.12
C GLN A 73 18.60 9.69 0.20
N ALA A 74 18.76 8.37 0.19
CA ALA A 74 17.67 7.45 0.44
C ALA A 74 17.13 7.60 1.87
N GLU A 75 18.00 7.83 2.84
CA GLU A 75 17.62 8.00 4.25
C GLU A 75 16.73 9.24 4.48
N GLU A 76 17.02 10.36 3.81
CA GLU A 76 16.23 11.59 3.88
C GLU A 76 14.81 11.38 3.34
N LEU A 77 14.69 10.76 2.17
CA LEU A 77 13.40 10.43 1.58
C LEU A 77 12.62 9.38 2.39
N ARG A 78 13.31 8.45 3.06
CA ARG A 78 12.69 7.48 3.98
C ARG A 78 12.12 8.14 5.21
N ALA A 79 12.86 9.07 5.82
CA ALA A 79 12.40 9.81 6.99
C ALA A 79 11.14 10.63 6.64
N LEU A 80 11.17 11.38 5.54
CA LEU A 80 10.02 12.14 5.05
C LEU A 80 8.85 11.24 4.64
N GLY A 81 9.15 10.14 3.95
CA GLY A 81 8.16 9.15 3.53
C GLY A 81 7.42 8.56 4.73
N ARG A 82 8.11 8.33 5.86
CA ARG A 82 7.51 7.89 7.11
C ARG A 82 6.50 8.90 7.64
N GLU A 83 6.92 10.15 7.82
CA GLU A 83 6.04 11.20 8.31
C GLU A 83 4.78 11.36 7.44
N ILE A 84 4.97 11.38 6.11
CA ILE A 84 3.87 11.54 5.17
C ILE A 84 2.94 10.32 5.19
N ALA A 85 3.50 9.11 5.26
CA ALA A 85 2.70 7.89 5.32
C ALA A 85 1.86 7.84 6.60
N GLU A 86 2.44 8.20 7.75
CA GLU A 86 1.74 8.27 9.04
C GLU A 86 0.66 9.35 9.05
N GLU A 87 0.92 10.53 8.47
CA GLU A 87 -0.04 11.63 8.43
C GLU A 87 -1.15 11.43 7.39
N ARG A 88 -0.84 10.79 6.26
CA ARG A 88 -1.71 10.84 5.06
C ARG A 88 -2.14 9.50 4.51
N VAL A 89 -1.35 8.44 4.67
CA VAL A 89 -1.66 7.12 4.11
C VAL A 89 -2.40 6.28 5.15
N LEU A 90 -1.80 6.08 6.33
CA LEU A 90 -2.39 5.26 7.40
C LEU A 90 -3.79 5.72 7.82
N PRO A 91 -4.10 7.03 7.97
CA PRO A 91 -5.44 7.47 8.35
C PRO A 91 -6.50 7.24 7.28
N ARG A 92 -6.09 6.88 6.06
CA ARG A 92 -7.00 6.56 4.95
C ARG A 92 -7.27 5.07 4.82
N VAL A 93 -6.61 4.20 5.57
CA VAL A 93 -6.87 2.75 5.54
C VAL A 93 -8.33 2.48 5.85
N TYR A 94 -8.97 1.62 5.05
CA TYR A 94 -10.36 1.26 5.27
C TYR A 94 -10.52 0.54 6.63
N PRO A 95 -11.43 0.98 7.53
CA PRO A 95 -11.59 0.33 8.83
C PRO A 95 -11.98 -1.16 8.73
N ASP A 96 -12.72 -1.54 7.68
CA ASP A 96 -13.15 -2.91 7.47
C ASP A 96 -11.98 -3.85 7.12
N ILE A 97 -11.05 -3.42 6.25
CA ILE A 97 -9.89 -4.25 5.89
C ILE A 97 -8.86 -4.29 7.03
N ALA A 98 -8.74 -3.21 7.81
CA ALA A 98 -7.95 -3.24 9.05
C ALA A 98 -8.47 -4.29 10.04
N ARG A 99 -9.80 -4.41 10.20
CA ARG A 99 -10.40 -5.49 11.00
C ARG A 99 -10.09 -6.89 10.45
N ILE A 100 -10.11 -7.07 9.13
CA ILE A 100 -9.74 -8.35 8.49
C ILE A 100 -8.27 -8.70 8.75
N ILE A 101 -7.35 -7.71 8.70
CA ILE A 101 -5.94 -7.93 9.04
C ILE A 101 -5.80 -8.42 10.48
N VAL A 102 -6.48 -7.77 11.44
CA VAL A 102 -6.47 -8.19 12.86
C VAL A 102 -7.02 -9.60 13.02
N GLN A 103 -8.12 -9.96 12.35
CA GLN A 103 -8.67 -11.31 12.40
C GLN A 103 -7.68 -12.37 11.92
N HIS A 104 -6.90 -12.10 10.87
CA HIS A 104 -5.84 -12.99 10.43
C HIS A 104 -4.72 -13.11 11.47
N GLN A 105 -4.29 -11.99 12.06
CA GLN A 105 -3.28 -11.98 13.13
C GLN A 105 -3.74 -12.78 14.36
N GLU A 106 -4.99 -12.61 14.79
CA GLU A 106 -5.59 -13.35 15.90
C GLU A 106 -5.75 -14.85 15.60
N ALA A 107 -5.95 -15.21 14.33
CA ALA A 107 -5.98 -16.60 13.86
C ALA A 107 -4.57 -17.23 13.72
N GLY A 108 -3.51 -16.48 14.01
CA GLY A 108 -2.12 -16.93 13.89
C GLY A 108 -1.59 -16.94 12.46
N ASP A 109 -2.28 -16.29 11.51
CA ASP A 109 -1.82 -16.16 10.14
C ASP A 109 -0.77 -15.06 10.03
N GLU A 110 0.28 -15.28 9.24
CA GLU A 110 1.19 -14.20 8.87
C GLU A 110 0.48 -13.20 7.95
N THR A 111 0.71 -11.91 8.13
CA THR A 111 0.08 -10.86 7.32
C THR A 111 1.13 -10.11 6.51
N TRP A 112 0.99 -10.12 5.18
CA TRP A 112 1.99 -9.60 4.25
C TRP A 112 1.39 -8.56 3.31
N LEU A 113 2.05 -7.41 3.17
CA LEU A 113 1.69 -6.40 2.18
C LEU A 113 2.49 -6.61 0.89
N LEU A 114 1.82 -6.81 -0.25
CA LEU A 114 2.44 -6.98 -1.57
C LEU A 114 1.96 -5.87 -2.51
N THR A 115 2.86 -4.98 -2.93
CA THR A 115 2.47 -3.73 -3.60
C THR A 115 3.48 -3.29 -4.65
N ALA A 116 3.03 -2.63 -5.71
CA ALA A 116 3.93 -2.03 -6.70
C ALA A 116 4.58 -0.72 -6.20
N THR A 117 4.14 -0.20 -5.05
CA THR A 117 4.68 1.02 -4.43
C THR A 117 6.10 0.79 -3.89
N PRO A 118 6.90 1.85 -3.66
CA PRO A 118 8.24 1.70 -3.09
C PRO A 118 8.26 0.86 -1.81
N GLN A 119 9.28 0.01 -1.67
CA GLN A 119 9.49 -0.89 -0.52
C GLN A 119 9.36 -0.14 0.81
N GLU A 120 9.93 1.06 0.89
CA GLU A 120 9.97 1.80 2.16
C GLU A 120 8.58 2.27 2.59
N LEU A 121 7.75 2.74 1.64
CA LEU A 121 6.35 3.06 1.93
C LEU A 121 5.57 1.82 2.35
N ALA A 122 5.82 0.69 1.69
CA ALA A 122 5.18 -0.57 2.02
C ALA A 122 5.52 -1.02 3.45
N GLU A 123 6.79 -0.92 3.85
CA GLU A 123 7.25 -1.25 5.22
C GLU A 123 6.62 -0.34 6.28
N ILE A 124 6.53 0.96 6.01
CA ILE A 124 5.89 1.90 6.94
C ILE A 124 4.41 1.56 7.13
N VAL A 125 3.68 1.30 6.04
CA VAL A 125 2.26 0.93 6.11
C VAL A 125 2.07 -0.40 6.84
N ALA A 126 2.84 -1.43 6.48
CA ALA A 126 2.79 -2.73 7.13
C ALA A 126 3.13 -2.64 8.62
N GLY A 127 4.17 -1.89 8.99
CA GLY A 127 4.55 -1.65 10.37
C GLY A 127 3.47 -0.92 11.17
N GLY A 128 2.85 0.11 10.57
CA GLY A 128 1.72 0.84 11.16
C GLY A 128 0.47 -0.01 11.39
N LEU A 129 0.28 -1.07 10.59
CA LEU A 129 -0.81 -2.04 10.72
C LEU A 129 -0.40 -3.30 11.51
N GLY A 130 0.82 -3.34 12.06
CA GLY A 130 1.33 -4.48 12.82
C GLY A 130 1.49 -5.76 12.01
N MET A 131 1.61 -5.65 10.69
CA MET A 131 1.74 -6.78 9.78
C MET A 131 3.11 -7.48 9.92
N THR A 132 3.21 -8.73 9.51
CA THR A 132 4.45 -9.53 9.55
C THR A 132 5.54 -8.93 8.68
N GLY A 133 5.18 -8.37 7.52
CA GLY A 133 6.13 -7.70 6.65
C GLY A 133 5.52 -7.15 5.37
N ALA A 134 6.38 -6.57 4.54
CA ALA A 134 6.01 -5.99 3.25
C ALA A 134 7.01 -6.35 2.14
N ARG A 135 6.50 -6.42 0.91
CA ARG A 135 7.26 -6.46 -0.34
C ARG A 135 6.68 -5.43 -1.30
N GLY A 136 7.43 -4.36 -1.48
CA GLY A 136 7.24 -3.32 -2.46
C GLY A 136 8.26 -3.40 -3.60
N THR A 137 8.23 -2.40 -4.46
CA THR A 137 9.23 -2.20 -5.51
C THR A 137 10.50 -1.61 -4.92
N ILE A 138 11.65 -2.22 -5.20
CA ILE A 138 12.94 -1.80 -4.64
C ILE A 138 13.64 -0.86 -5.63
N SER A 139 13.92 0.37 -5.19
CA SER A 139 14.75 1.31 -5.96
C SER A 139 16.23 1.07 -5.66
N GLU A 140 17.08 1.13 -6.69
CA GLU A 140 18.52 0.94 -6.54
C GLU A 140 19.15 2.16 -5.86
N VAL A 141 20.08 1.88 -4.94
CA VAL A 141 20.84 2.84 -4.16
C VAL A 141 22.32 2.54 -4.35
N ASP A 142 23.12 3.58 -4.61
CA ASP A 142 24.57 3.46 -4.75
C ASP A 142 25.29 3.34 -3.39
N ASP A 143 26.59 3.08 -3.43
CA ASP A 143 27.44 2.94 -2.23
C ASP A 143 27.48 4.20 -1.35
N ALA A 144 27.12 5.36 -1.91
CA ALA A 144 27.04 6.63 -1.19
C ALA A 144 25.65 6.86 -0.55
N GLY A 145 24.72 5.92 -0.70
CA GLY A 145 23.38 5.98 -0.13
C GLY A 145 22.38 6.79 -0.97
N ARG A 146 22.66 7.03 -2.26
CA ARG A 146 21.80 7.81 -3.17
C ARG A 146 21.03 6.94 -4.12
N TYR A 147 19.79 7.32 -4.44
CA TYR A 147 19.03 6.64 -5.48
C TYR A 147 19.70 6.83 -6.85
N THR A 148 19.90 5.73 -7.58
CA THR A 148 20.50 5.75 -8.93
C THR A 148 19.50 6.14 -10.03
N GLY A 149 18.20 6.01 -9.73
CA GLY A 149 17.11 6.12 -10.70
C GLY A 149 16.78 4.81 -11.40
N ALA A 150 17.42 3.70 -11.02
CA ALA A 150 17.06 2.35 -11.48
C ALA A 150 16.30 1.56 -10.39
N LEU A 151 15.80 0.39 -10.77
CA LEU A 151 15.14 -0.56 -9.87
C LEU A 151 16.04 -1.77 -9.64
N VAL A 152 15.94 -2.35 -8.45
CA VAL A 152 16.49 -3.68 -8.17
C VAL A 152 15.39 -4.70 -8.47
N GLY A 153 15.60 -5.51 -9.53
CA GLY A 153 14.65 -6.54 -9.94
C GLY A 153 13.38 -5.99 -10.59
N GLU A 154 12.33 -6.81 -10.56
CA GLU A 154 11.03 -6.48 -11.17
C GLU A 154 10.10 -5.75 -10.19
N ILE A 155 9.15 -5.00 -10.74
CA ILE A 155 8.08 -4.36 -9.98
C ILE A 155 7.19 -5.44 -9.39
N ALA A 156 6.83 -5.31 -8.10
CA ALA A 156 5.88 -6.19 -7.43
C ALA A 156 4.44 -5.92 -7.90
N HIS A 157 4.16 -6.21 -9.17
CA HIS A 157 2.88 -6.00 -9.83
C HIS A 157 2.44 -7.24 -10.63
N GLY A 158 1.16 -7.60 -10.49
CA GLY A 158 0.56 -8.72 -11.19
C GLY A 158 1.29 -10.04 -10.97
N PRO A 159 1.74 -10.76 -12.02
CA PRO A 159 2.40 -12.06 -11.87
C PRO A 159 3.60 -12.06 -10.91
N ALA A 160 4.33 -10.95 -10.82
CA ALA A 160 5.45 -10.81 -9.89
C ALA A 160 5.00 -10.93 -8.43
N LYS A 161 3.80 -10.47 -8.08
CA LYS A 161 3.26 -10.64 -6.72
C LYS A 161 2.99 -12.09 -6.37
N ALA A 162 2.50 -12.89 -7.31
CA ALA A 162 2.28 -14.32 -7.09
C ALA A 162 3.61 -15.03 -6.80
N LYS A 163 4.64 -14.76 -7.60
CA LYS A 163 6.00 -15.27 -7.37
C LYS A 163 6.56 -14.85 -6.01
N ILE A 164 6.40 -13.57 -5.63
CA ILE A 164 6.84 -13.08 -4.32
C ILE A 164 6.11 -13.81 -3.18
N ALA A 165 4.81 -14.03 -3.30
CA ALA A 165 4.04 -14.78 -2.30
C ALA A 165 4.53 -16.22 -2.17
N GLU A 166 4.79 -16.89 -3.30
CA GLU A 166 5.36 -18.25 -3.34
C GLU A 166 6.76 -18.30 -2.72
N GLU A 167 7.63 -17.33 -3.00
CA GLU A 167 8.96 -17.23 -2.40
C GLU A 167 8.92 -16.99 -0.89
N ILE A 168 7.96 -16.17 -0.41
CA ILE A 168 7.71 -16.01 1.02
C ILE A 168 7.24 -17.34 1.60
N ALA A 169 6.31 -18.01 0.92
CA ALA A 169 5.73 -19.24 1.40
C ALA A 169 6.73 -20.38 1.51
N GLY A 170 7.56 -20.58 0.48
CA GLY A 170 8.62 -21.59 0.49
C GLY A 170 9.65 -21.35 1.59
N ARG A 171 10.04 -20.10 1.83
CA ARG A 171 11.01 -19.75 2.90
C ARG A 171 10.46 -19.93 4.31
N ARG A 172 9.14 -19.77 4.49
CA ARG A 172 8.50 -19.74 5.81
C ARG A 172 7.64 -20.98 6.10
N GLY A 173 7.56 -21.92 5.17
CA GLY A 173 6.71 -23.12 5.30
C GLY A 173 5.22 -22.79 5.36
N ILE A 174 4.79 -21.79 4.60
CA ILE A 174 3.37 -21.37 4.53
C ILE A 174 2.63 -22.25 3.53
N ASP A 175 1.46 -22.74 3.94
CA ASP A 175 0.49 -23.42 3.09
C ASP A 175 -0.33 -22.39 2.30
N MET A 176 -0.07 -22.31 0.99
CA MET A 176 -0.79 -21.40 0.09
C MET A 176 -2.26 -21.76 -0.08
N LEU A 177 -2.62 -23.05 -0.04
CA LEU A 177 -4.03 -23.48 -0.16
C LEU A 177 -4.83 -23.18 1.11
N GLY A 178 -4.16 -23.10 2.27
CA GLY A 178 -4.76 -22.58 3.50
C GLY A 178 -4.79 -21.04 3.59
N SER A 179 -4.07 -20.34 2.72
CA SER A 179 -3.83 -18.90 2.79
C SER A 179 -4.88 -18.06 2.04
N ALA A 180 -4.87 -16.75 2.30
CA ALA A 180 -5.78 -15.78 1.70
C ALA A 180 -5.04 -14.69 0.91
N ALA A 181 -5.71 -14.09 -0.06
CA ALA A 181 -5.18 -12.92 -0.80
C ALA A 181 -6.30 -11.91 -1.07
N TYR A 182 -5.96 -10.61 -0.98
CA TYR A 182 -6.89 -9.49 -1.11
C TYR A 182 -6.36 -8.48 -2.13
N SER A 183 -7.13 -8.21 -3.20
CA SER A 183 -6.78 -7.21 -4.21
C SER A 183 -8.01 -6.62 -4.91
N ASP A 184 -7.87 -5.41 -5.45
CA ASP A 184 -8.88 -4.73 -6.27
C ASP A 184 -8.70 -4.94 -7.77
N SER A 185 -7.54 -5.41 -8.21
CA SER A 185 -7.14 -5.36 -9.61
C SER A 185 -7.09 -6.73 -10.28
N ILE A 186 -7.57 -6.80 -11.53
CA ILE A 186 -7.41 -7.97 -12.40
C ILE A 186 -5.93 -8.33 -12.63
N ASN A 187 -5.02 -7.36 -12.49
CA ASN A 187 -3.59 -7.60 -12.65
C ASN A 187 -3.08 -8.61 -11.62
N ASP A 188 -3.65 -8.60 -10.41
CA ASP A 188 -3.29 -9.52 -9.32
C ASP A 188 -4.06 -10.85 -9.39
N LEU A 189 -4.76 -11.15 -10.49
CA LEU A 189 -5.42 -12.44 -10.69
C LEU A 189 -4.49 -13.63 -10.45
N PRO A 190 -3.23 -13.65 -10.92
CA PRO A 190 -2.32 -14.77 -10.64
C PRO A 190 -2.06 -14.98 -9.14
N LEU A 191 -2.02 -13.90 -8.33
CA LEU A 191 -1.87 -14.01 -6.88
C LEU A 191 -3.15 -14.54 -6.24
N LEU A 192 -4.32 -14.08 -6.70
CA LEU A 192 -5.60 -14.57 -6.19
C LEU A 192 -5.81 -16.05 -6.53
N GLU A 193 -5.36 -16.50 -7.70
CA GLU A 193 -5.44 -17.91 -8.13
C GLU A 193 -4.44 -18.82 -7.41
N SER A 194 -3.35 -18.29 -6.84
CA SER A 194 -2.34 -19.11 -6.16
C SER A 194 -2.69 -19.47 -4.72
N VAL A 195 -3.74 -18.86 -4.15
CA VAL A 195 -4.21 -19.12 -2.77
C VAL A 195 -5.56 -19.84 -2.74
N GLY A 196 -5.85 -20.55 -1.65
CA GLY A 196 -7.16 -21.21 -1.50
C GLY A 196 -8.30 -20.28 -1.11
N ARG A 197 -8.01 -19.07 -0.60
CA ARG A 197 -9.02 -18.09 -0.16
C ARG A 197 -8.84 -16.73 -0.85
N PRO A 198 -9.17 -16.61 -2.15
CA PRO A 198 -9.14 -15.33 -2.85
C PRO A 198 -10.28 -14.41 -2.42
N HIS A 199 -9.97 -13.13 -2.23
CA HIS A 199 -10.91 -12.09 -1.86
C HIS A 199 -10.75 -10.86 -2.78
N ALA A 200 -11.82 -10.48 -3.46
CA ALA A 200 -11.84 -9.28 -4.28
C ALA A 200 -12.28 -8.07 -3.45
N VAL A 201 -11.48 -7.01 -3.39
CA VAL A 201 -11.75 -5.82 -2.56
C VAL A 201 -11.95 -4.61 -3.47
N ASN A 202 -13.12 -3.98 -3.44
CA ASN A 202 -13.49 -2.89 -4.36
C ASN A 202 -13.15 -3.17 -5.84
N PRO A 203 -13.40 -4.38 -6.37
CA PRO A 203 -12.76 -4.85 -7.60
C PRO A 203 -13.11 -4.01 -8.81
N ASP A 204 -12.13 -3.86 -9.70
CA ASP A 204 -12.34 -3.37 -11.06
C ASP A 204 -13.37 -4.22 -11.81
N HIS A 205 -13.83 -3.74 -12.97
CA HIS A 205 -14.88 -4.41 -13.72
C HIS A 205 -14.49 -5.83 -14.18
N GLN A 206 -13.22 -6.07 -14.49
CA GLN A 206 -12.76 -7.37 -14.95
C GLN A 206 -12.65 -8.36 -13.79
N LEU A 207 -12.01 -7.96 -12.69
CA LEU A 207 -11.88 -8.79 -11.49
C LEU A 207 -13.26 -9.09 -10.88
N ARG A 208 -14.19 -8.14 -10.90
CA ARG A 208 -15.57 -8.36 -10.45
C ARG A 208 -16.27 -9.48 -11.21
N ARG A 209 -16.09 -9.56 -12.53
CA ARG A 209 -16.67 -10.65 -13.33
C ARG A 209 -16.08 -12.00 -12.93
N VAL A 210 -14.75 -12.08 -12.77
CA VAL A 210 -14.06 -13.30 -12.34
C VAL A 210 -14.52 -13.71 -10.94
N ALA A 211 -14.57 -12.78 -9.99
CA ALA A 211 -15.01 -13.06 -8.64
C ALA A 211 -16.46 -13.57 -8.61
N ARG A 212 -17.37 -12.97 -9.39
CA ARG A 212 -18.75 -13.45 -9.51
C ARG A 212 -18.85 -14.83 -10.16
N SER A 213 -18.12 -15.09 -11.24
CA SER A 213 -18.19 -16.37 -11.94
C SER A 213 -17.61 -17.52 -11.11
N ARG A 214 -16.62 -17.23 -10.24
CA ARG A 214 -15.95 -18.21 -9.38
C ARG A 214 -16.47 -18.25 -7.94
N GLY A 215 -17.49 -17.45 -7.63
CA GLY A 215 -18.05 -17.37 -6.28
C GLY A 215 -17.07 -16.81 -5.23
N TRP A 216 -16.06 -16.03 -5.64
CA TRP A 216 -15.12 -15.40 -4.71
C TRP A 216 -15.82 -14.29 -3.93
N PRO A 217 -15.55 -14.15 -2.62
CA PRO A 217 -16.09 -13.04 -1.84
C PRO A 217 -15.67 -11.68 -2.39
N ILE A 218 -16.63 -10.75 -2.45
CA ILE A 218 -16.42 -9.36 -2.88
C ILE A 218 -16.67 -8.42 -1.70
N HIS A 219 -15.69 -7.57 -1.38
CA HIS A 219 -15.73 -6.59 -0.30
C HIS A 219 -15.88 -5.17 -0.85
N GLU A 220 -17.06 -4.55 -0.71
CA GLU A 220 -17.32 -3.16 -1.14
C GLU A 220 -17.09 -2.16 0.00
N LEU A 221 -15.84 -1.73 0.18
CA LEU A 221 -15.42 -0.87 1.28
C LEU A 221 -15.65 0.63 0.98
N ARG A 222 -15.67 1.02 -0.31
CA ARG A 222 -15.89 2.41 -0.75
C ARG A 222 -17.26 2.97 -0.31
N THR A 223 -18.29 2.14 -0.31
CA THR A 223 -19.68 2.56 -0.08
C THR A 223 -19.92 3.00 1.37
N ARG A 224 -19.27 2.33 2.34
CA ARG A 224 -19.42 2.66 3.77
C ARG A 224 -18.79 3.99 4.15
N ARG A 225 -17.68 4.38 3.51
CA ARG A 225 -17.03 5.68 3.75
C ARG A 225 -17.90 6.86 3.28
N ARG A 226 -18.63 6.71 2.17
CA ARG A 226 -19.59 7.73 1.70
C ARG A 226 -20.77 7.88 2.65
N ALA A 227 -21.33 6.78 3.16
CA ALA A 227 -22.43 6.82 4.12
C ALA A 227 -22.04 7.53 5.42
N LEU A 228 -20.82 7.29 5.93
CA LEU A 228 -20.28 8.02 7.08
C LEU A 228 -20.14 9.52 6.78
N LEU A 229 -19.58 9.90 5.63
CA LEU A 229 -19.36 11.31 5.28
C LEU A 229 -20.65 12.10 5.03
N ILE A 230 -21.73 11.47 4.54
CA ILE A 230 -23.02 12.12 4.32
C ILE A 230 -23.75 12.42 5.66
N GLY A 231 -23.40 11.72 6.74
CA GLY A 231 -24.02 11.87 8.06
C GLY A 231 -23.26 12.74 9.07
N VAL A 232 -22.07 13.28 8.74
CA VAL A 232 -21.30 14.14 9.66
C VAL A 232 -21.59 15.61 9.35
N PRO A 233 -22.18 16.40 10.28
CA PRO A 233 -22.26 17.84 10.14
C PRO A 233 -20.85 18.43 9.97
N SER A 234 -20.67 19.31 9.01
CA SER A 234 -19.39 19.88 8.56
C SER A 234 -18.59 20.65 9.62
N THR A 235 -19.05 20.70 10.87
CA THR A 235 -18.39 21.32 12.02
C THR A 235 -17.56 20.35 12.87
N LEU A 236 -17.70 19.03 12.68
CA LEU A 236 -16.87 18.03 13.38
C LEU A 236 -15.71 17.61 12.47
N GLY A 237 -14.63 18.40 12.53
CA GLY A 237 -13.36 18.11 11.88
C GLY A 237 -12.80 16.72 12.25
N ALA A 238 -11.88 16.23 11.43
CA ALA A 238 -11.35 14.86 11.33
C ALA A 238 -10.84 14.17 12.62
N ALA A 239 -10.89 14.80 13.78
CA ALA A 239 -10.52 14.22 15.07
C ALA A 239 -11.57 13.23 15.64
N GLY A 240 -12.83 13.31 15.22
CA GLY A 240 -13.92 12.50 15.81
C GLY A 240 -13.95 11.02 15.40
N LEU A 241 -13.31 10.63 14.29
CA LEU A 241 -13.43 9.26 13.74
C LEU A 241 -12.46 8.24 14.35
N PHE A 242 -11.47 8.69 15.13
CA PHE A 242 -10.58 7.80 15.89
C PHE A 242 -11.05 7.53 17.32
N GLY A 243 -12.18 8.12 17.74
CA GLY A 243 -12.74 7.99 19.09
C GLY A 243 -13.40 6.65 19.42
N ALA A 244 -13.51 5.72 18.47
CA ALA A 244 -14.09 4.38 18.71
C ALA A 244 -13.01 3.28 18.60
N GLY A 245 -12.18 3.18 19.64
CA GLY A 245 -11.91 1.89 20.30
C GLY A 245 -10.85 0.93 19.77
N VAL A 246 -10.38 0.98 18.51
CA VAL A 246 -9.52 -0.13 17.99
C VAL A 246 -8.05 0.26 17.75
N GLY A 247 -7.72 1.53 17.49
CA GLY A 247 -6.35 1.90 17.08
C GLY A 247 -5.41 2.43 18.19
N VAL A 248 -5.95 2.99 19.28
CA VAL A 248 -5.10 3.66 20.29
C VAL A 248 -4.62 2.70 21.38
N GLY A 249 -5.39 1.64 21.68
CA GLY A 249 -5.07 0.70 22.78
C GLY A 249 -3.78 -0.09 22.57
N VAL A 250 -3.46 -0.46 21.31
CA VAL A 250 -2.27 -1.24 20.98
C VAL A 250 -1.00 -0.37 20.94
N TRP A 251 -1.13 0.91 20.59
CA TRP A 251 0.00 1.85 20.52
C TRP A 251 0.49 2.29 21.91
N ALA A 252 -0.41 2.47 22.87
CA ALA A 252 -0.06 2.88 24.23
C ALA A 252 0.53 1.76 25.10
N ALA A 253 0.21 0.48 24.83
CA ALA A 253 0.62 -0.64 25.67
C ALA A 253 2.11 -1.03 25.55
N ARG A 254 2.82 -0.58 24.50
CA ARG A 254 4.22 -0.96 24.25
C ARG A 254 5.28 -0.02 24.86
N ARG A 255 4.88 1.05 25.56
CA ARG A 255 5.80 2.05 26.13
C ARG A 255 5.98 2.01 27.66
N ARG A 256 5.49 0.99 28.37
CA ARG A 256 5.85 0.85 29.80
C ARG A 256 7.21 0.15 29.92
N PRO A 257 8.26 0.82 30.43
CA PRO A 257 9.47 0.13 30.81
C PRO A 257 9.14 -0.76 32.01
N ARG A 258 9.51 -2.05 31.91
CA ARG A 258 9.50 -2.97 33.05
C ARG A 258 10.41 -2.37 34.14
N ARG A 259 9.83 -2.08 35.31
CA ARG A 259 10.56 -2.05 36.57
C ARG A 259 10.59 -3.45 37.14
#